data_AF-I9QSS1-F1
#
_entry.id   AF-I9QSS1-F1
#
_cell.length_a   1.000
_cell.length_b   1.000
_cell.length_c   1.000
_cell.angle_alpha   90.00
_cell.angle_beta   90.00
_cell.angle_gamma   90.00
#
_symmetry.space_group_name_H-M   'P 1'
#
loop_
_entity.id
_entity.type
_entity.pdbx_description
1 polymer ?
#
loop_
_entity_poly.entity_id
_entity_poly.type
_entity_poly.pdbx_seq_one_letter_code
_entity_poly.pdbx_strand_id
1 'polypeptide(L)'
;MGLVNKTLIAVPNHLTEQWGDEFYKAYPNANVLVVDSKDITEKERELLYNQIANNNYDAVIIAHTHLELLSNPREIIEGLKEEELVNAEKTLKGKNWLIK
;
A
#
# COMPACT_ATOMS: atom_id res chain seq x y z
N MET A 1 8.21 22.34 -11.95
CA MET A 1 8.03 20.94 -11.51
C MET A 1 9.37 20.24 -11.69
N GLY A 2 10.03 19.78 -10.63
CA GLY A 2 11.42 19.33 -10.74
C GLY A 2 12.08 18.77 -9.48
N LEU A 3 11.30 18.30 -8.50
CA LEU A 3 11.84 17.71 -7.25
C LEU A 3 11.28 16.30 -6.98
N VAL A 4 10.01 16.05 -7.32
CA VAL A 4 9.37 14.72 -7.19
C VAL A 4 8.51 14.49 -8.43
N ASN A 5 8.61 13.29 -9.02
CA ASN A 5 7.78 12.86 -10.15
C ASN A 5 6.70 11.90 -9.62
N LYS A 6 5.43 12.09 -10.03
CA LYS A 6 4.29 11.26 -9.65
C LYS A 6 4.17 11.06 -8.13
N THR A 7 3.90 12.14 -7.40
CA THR A 7 3.78 12.07 -5.94
C THR A 7 2.51 11.32 -5.55
N LEU A 8 2.62 10.36 -4.63
CA LEU A 8 1.47 9.67 -4.02
C LEU A 8 1.22 10.22 -2.62
N ILE A 9 -0.01 10.64 -2.34
CA ILE A 9 -0.43 11.31 -1.10
C ILE A 9 -1.53 10.47 -0.45
N ALA A 10 -1.28 10.00 0.76
CA ALA A 10 -2.25 9.23 1.54
C ALA A 10 -2.99 10.13 2.53
N VAL A 11 -4.32 10.18 2.43
CA VAL A 11 -5.16 11.07 3.26
C VAL A 11 -6.26 10.32 4.02
N PRO A 12 -6.79 10.87 5.13
CA PRO A 12 -7.96 10.31 5.79
C PRO A 12 -9.16 10.20 4.84
N ASN A 13 -9.89 9.09 4.89
CA ASN A 13 -10.91 8.72 3.89
C ASN A 13 -11.96 9.80 3.61
N HIS A 14 -12.44 10.47 4.66
CA HIS A 14 -13.48 11.50 4.55
C HIS A 14 -12.96 12.83 3.99
N LEU A 15 -11.64 12.98 3.84
CA LEU A 15 -11.01 14.20 3.34
C LEU A 15 -10.52 14.05 1.89
N THR A 16 -10.65 12.88 1.27
CA THR A 16 -10.07 12.61 -0.05
C THR A 16 -10.54 13.60 -1.13
N GLU A 17 -11.84 13.90 -1.15
CA GLU A 17 -12.42 14.90 -2.07
C GLU A 17 -11.93 16.31 -1.75
N GLN A 18 -11.92 16.69 -0.46
CA GLN A 18 -11.43 18.01 -0.03
C GLN A 18 -9.97 18.25 -0.42
N TRP A 19 -9.13 17.22 -0.31
CA TRP A 19 -7.74 17.28 -0.76
C TRP A 19 -7.63 17.40 -2.27
N GLY A 20 -8.48 16.70 -3.03
CA GLY A 20 -8.55 16.86 -4.48
C GLY A 20 -8.88 18.29 -4.88
N ASP A 21 -9.93 18.87 -4.28
CA ASP A 21 -10.34 20.25 -4.54
C ASP A 21 -9.24 21.26 -4.23
N GLU A 22 -8.57 21.11 -3.08
CA GLU A 22 -7.49 22.00 -2.68
C GLU A 22 -6.27 21.87 -3.60
N PHE A 23 -5.98 20.65 -4.07
CA PHE A 23 -4.92 20.42 -5.04
C PHE A 23 -5.21 21.13 -6.36
N TYR A 24 -6.45 21.04 -6.87
CA TYR A 24 -6.84 21.74 -8.10
C TYR A 24 -6.88 23.26 -7.92
N LYS A 25 -7.22 23.79 -6.74
CA LYS A 25 -7.10 25.23 -6.48
C LYS A 25 -5.64 25.71 -6.56
N ALA A 26 -4.71 24.95 -5.99
CA ALA A 26 -3.29 25.27 -6.01
C ALA A 26 -2.66 25.05 -7.40
N TYR A 27 -3.10 24.00 -8.12
CA TYR A 27 -2.57 23.58 -9.41
C TYR A 27 -3.71 23.27 -10.40
N PRO A 28 -4.35 24.30 -11.00
CA PRO A 28 -5.55 24.13 -11.83
C PRO A 28 -5.40 23.24 -13.06
N ASN A 29 -4.18 23.10 -13.57
CA ASN A 29 -3.87 22.34 -14.78
C ASN A 29 -3.21 20.97 -14.49
N ALA A 30 -3.14 20.55 -13.22
CA ALA A 30 -2.52 19.27 -12.86
C ALA A 30 -3.42 18.09 -13.22
N ASN A 31 -2.83 17.01 -13.74
CA ASN A 31 -3.50 15.73 -13.94
C ASN A 31 -3.42 14.88 -12.66
N VAL A 32 -4.47 14.92 -11.84
CA VAL A 32 -4.49 14.27 -10.51
C VAL A 32 -5.49 13.12 -10.47
N LEU A 33 -5.04 11.96 -10.02
CA LEU A 33 -5.91 10.83 -9.71
C LEU A 33 -6.32 10.90 -8.23
N VAL A 34 -7.62 10.97 -7.94
CA VAL A 34 -8.17 10.96 -6.58
C VAL A 34 -8.96 9.68 -6.36
N VAL A 35 -8.62 8.92 -5.31
CA VAL A 35 -9.19 7.60 -5.02
C VAL A 35 -9.72 7.57 -3.59
N ASP A 36 -11.04 7.58 -3.44
CA ASP A 36 -11.74 7.48 -2.16
C ASP A 36 -11.67 6.06 -1.57
N SER A 37 -12.19 5.85 -0.36
CA SER A 37 -12.17 4.55 0.32
C SER A 37 -13.30 3.59 -0.09
N LYS A 38 -13.86 3.70 -1.30
CA LYS A 38 -14.91 2.77 -1.74
C LYS A 38 -14.39 1.33 -1.76
N ASP A 39 -15.29 0.40 -1.43
CA ASP A 39 -15.01 -1.03 -1.55
C ASP A 39 -14.73 -1.36 -3.02
N ILE A 40 -13.51 -1.83 -3.27
CA ILE A 40 -13.07 -2.33 -4.57
C ILE A 40 -12.63 -3.79 -4.42
N THR A 41 -12.96 -4.60 -5.41
CA THR A 41 -12.50 -5.99 -5.47
C THR A 41 -10.99 -6.05 -5.63
N GLU A 42 -10.39 -7.20 -5.31
CA GLU A 42 -8.95 -7.42 -5.51
C GLU A 42 -8.51 -7.16 -6.95
N LYS A 43 -9.34 -7.56 -7.93
CA LYS A 43 -9.10 -7.32 -9.35
C LYS A 43 -9.14 -5.83 -9.71
N GLU A 44 -10.11 -5.08 -9.18
CA GLU A 44 -10.20 -3.62 -9.39
C GLU A 44 -9.03 -2.89 -8.73
N ARG A 45 -8.58 -3.36 -7.56
CA ARG A 45 -7.39 -2.84 -6.89
C ARG A 45 -6.12 -3.09 -7.70
N GLU A 46 -5.95 -4.26 -8.28
CA GLU A 46 -4.83 -4.56 -9.19
C GLU A 46 -4.85 -3.62 -10.42
N LEU A 47 -6.03 -3.41 -11.01
CA LEU A 47 -6.20 -2.45 -12.11
C LEU A 47 -5.87 -1.02 -11.69
N LEU A 48 -6.30 -0.59 -10.51
CA LEU A 48 -5.99 0.73 -9.97
C LEU A 48 -4.47 0.94 -9.84
N TYR A 49 -3.76 -0.01 -9.24
CA TYR A 49 -2.31 0.09 -9.09
C TYR A 49 -1.59 0.04 -10.45
N ASN A 50 -2.08 -0.77 -11.39
CA ASN A 50 -1.57 -0.76 -12.76
C ASN A 50 -1.79 0.59 -13.45
N GLN A 51 -2.93 1.25 -13.23
CA GLN A 51 -3.17 2.61 -13.74
C GLN A 51 -2.22 3.62 -13.10
N ILE A 52 -2.02 3.58 -11.78
CA ILE A 52 -1.07 4.45 -11.07
C ILE A 52 0.35 4.26 -11.61
N ALA A 53 0.78 3.02 -11.81
CA ALA A 53 2.12 2.71 -12.27
C ALA A 53 2.36 3.19 -13.72
N ASN A 54 1.42 2.94 -14.63
CA ASN A 54 1.63 3.12 -16.07
C ASN A 54 1.20 4.49 -16.61
N ASN A 55 0.22 5.16 -15.99
CA ASN A 55 -0.23 6.46 -16.47
C ASN A 55 0.65 7.59 -15.94
N ASN A 56 0.62 8.74 -16.63
CA ASN A 56 1.36 9.93 -16.24
C ASN A 56 0.47 10.88 -15.44
N TYR A 57 0.55 10.80 -14.12
CA TYR A 57 -0.15 11.69 -13.19
C TYR A 57 0.84 12.65 -12.54
N ASP A 58 0.43 13.90 -12.36
CA ASP A 58 1.20 14.87 -11.59
C ASP A 58 1.18 14.52 -10.09
N ALA A 59 0.03 14.02 -9.62
CA ALA A 59 -0.15 13.48 -8.28
C ALA A 59 -1.23 12.39 -8.24
N VAL A 60 -1.13 11.53 -7.23
CA VAL A 60 -2.14 10.52 -6.89
C VAL A 60 -2.52 10.72 -5.43
N ILE A 61 -3.79 10.96 -5.14
CA ILE A 61 -4.34 11.11 -3.78
C ILE A 61 -5.17 9.87 -3.48
N ILE A 62 -4.83 9.12 -2.44
CA ILE A 62 -5.53 7.90 -2.04
C ILE A 62 -5.97 7.94 -0.57
N ALA A 63 -7.11 7.33 -0.27
CA ALA A 63 -7.52 7.07 1.10
C ALA A 63 -6.56 6.09 1.81
N HIS A 64 -6.34 6.26 3.11
CA HIS A 64 -5.45 5.41 3.93
C HIS A 64 -5.78 3.91 3.86
N THR A 65 -7.06 3.56 3.74
CA THR A 65 -7.51 2.17 3.62
C THR A 65 -6.90 1.44 2.41
N HIS A 66 -6.56 2.15 1.33
CA HIS A 66 -5.92 1.51 0.17
C HIS A 66 -4.49 1.06 0.47
N LEU A 67 -3.78 1.78 1.35
CA LEU A 67 -2.43 1.39 1.80
C LEU A 67 -2.47 0.15 2.69
N GLU A 68 -3.47 0.01 3.55
CA GLU A 68 -3.64 -1.17 4.41
C GLU A 68 -3.85 -2.45 3.61
N LEU A 69 -4.43 -2.33 2.41
CA LEU A 69 -4.68 -3.44 1.49
C LEU A 69 -3.46 -3.80 0.63
N LEU A 70 -2.33 -3.11 0.78
CA LEU A 70 -1.10 -3.48 0.08
C LEU A 70 -0.51 -4.74 0.69
N SER A 71 -0.17 -5.69 -0.17
CA SER A 71 0.57 -6.88 0.24
C SER A 71 1.94 -6.48 0.79
N ASN A 72 2.38 -7.17 1.84
CA ASN A 72 3.73 -7.00 2.36
C ASN A 72 4.78 -7.32 1.28
N PRO A 73 5.92 -6.61 1.28
CA PRO A 73 7.06 -6.95 0.45
C PRO A 73 7.47 -8.41 0.64
N ARG A 74 7.88 -9.05 -0.45
CA ARG A 74 8.20 -10.48 -0.47
C ARG A 74 9.33 -10.82 0.50
N GLU A 75 10.31 -9.96 0.62
CA GLU A 75 11.46 -10.13 1.50
C GLU A 75 11.04 -10.19 2.97
N ILE A 76 10.06 -9.39 3.38
CA ILE A 76 9.50 -9.42 4.74
C ILE A 76 8.77 -10.74 4.99
N ILE A 77 7.98 -11.20 4.01
CA ILE A 77 7.25 -12.47 4.09
C ILE A 77 8.23 -13.64 4.18
N GLU A 78 9.30 -13.62 3.41
CA GLU A 78 10.33 -14.67 3.41
C GLU A 78 11.10 -14.69 4.73
N GLY A 79 11.49 -13.54 5.28
CA GLY A 79 12.13 -13.45 6.59
C GLY A 79 11.25 -13.99 7.72
N LEU A 80 9.97 -13.62 7.75
CA LEU A 80 9.00 -14.14 8.73
C LEU A 80 8.84 -15.66 8.62
N LYS A 81 8.80 -16.21 7.40
CA LYS A 81 8.73 -17.67 7.20
C LYS A 81 9.96 -18.37 7.78
N GLU A 82 11.14 -17.79 7.60
CA GLU A 82 12.39 -18.37 8.07
C GLU A 82 12.48 -18.34 9.61
N GLU A 83 12.01 -17.25 10.23
CA GLU A 83 11.86 -17.15 11.69
C GLU A 83 10.91 -18.22 12.26
N GLU A 84 9.76 -18.44 11.62
CA GLU A 84 8.79 -19.47 12.01
C GLU A 84 9.39 -20.89 11.92
N LEU A 85 10.15 -21.18 10.86
CA LEU A 85 10.86 -22.46 10.72
C LEU A 85 11.87 -22.67 11.86
N VAL A 86 12.70 -21.66 12.15
CA VAL A 86 13.70 -21.72 13.23
C VAL A 86 13.02 -21.90 14.60
N ASN A 87 11.89 -21.24 14.84
CA ASN A 87 11.15 -21.36 16.09
C ASN A 87 10.51 -22.76 16.25
N ALA A 88 9.95 -23.30 15.17
CA ALA A 88 9.41 -24.66 15.14
C ALA A 88 10.48 -25.72 15.43
N GLU A 89 11.67 -25.60 14.81
CA GLU A 89 12.81 -26.49 15.06
C GLU A 89 13.27 -26.46 16.53
N LYS A 90 13.37 -25.26 17.12
CA LYS A 90 13.69 -25.09 18.55
C LYS A 90 12.64 -25.76 19.44
N THR A 91 11.37 -25.61 19.12
CA THR A 91 10.26 -26.23 19.86
C THR A 91 10.30 -27.76 19.79
N LEU A 92 10.58 -28.33 18.61
CA LEU A 92 10.71 -29.78 18.43
C LEU A 92 11.91 -30.36 19.19
N LYS A 93 13.08 -29.72 19.11
CA LYS A 93 14.25 -30.09 19.94
C LYS A 93 13.93 -29.95 21.44
N GLY A 94 13.18 -28.91 21.79
CA GLY A 94 12.62 -28.64 23.12
C GLY A 94 11.72 -29.76 23.65
N LYS A 95 10.87 -30.33 22.81
CA LYS A 95 10.02 -31.46 23.23
C LYS A 95 10.82 -32.76 23.32
N ASN A 96 11.82 -32.97 22.46
CA ASN A 96 12.60 -34.20 22.43
C ASN A 96 13.47 -34.41 23.70
N TRP A 97 13.91 -33.34 24.38
CA TRP A 97 14.63 -33.48 25.66
C TRP A 97 13.71 -33.78 26.85
N LEU A 98 12.41 -33.48 26.74
CA LEU A 98 11.41 -33.69 27.78
C LEU A 98 10.85 -35.13 27.81
N ILE A 99 11.21 -35.97 26.82
CA ILE A 99 10.70 -37.35 26.67
C ILE A 99 11.80 -38.39 26.98
N LYS A 100 12.94 -37.97 27.56
CA LYS A 100 14.02 -38.87 28.02
C LYS A 100 14.09 -38.99 29.54
#